data_AF-A0A2A5FFH5-F1
#
_entry.id   AF-A0A2A5FFH5-F1
#
_cell.length_a   1.000
_cell.length_b   1.000
_cell.length_c   1.000
_cell.angle_alpha   90.00
_cell.angle_beta   90.00
_cell.angle_gamma   90.00
#
_symmetry.space_group_name_H-M   'P 1'
#
loop_
_entity.id
_entity.type
_entity.pdbx_description
1 polymer ?
#
loop_
_entity_poly.entity_id
_entity_poly.type
_entity_poly.pdbx_seq_one_letter_code
_entity_poly.pdbx_strand_id
1 'polypeptide(L)'
;MRICSFLPSATEMVFDLGLKDQLYGVTHECDYPPEARDKPHVVHSVFEGQEPTSGEISRVIAERLKEGLGIYEIDAELLKAAEPDLLITQAICEV
;
A
#
# COMPACT_ATOMS: atom_id res chain seq x y z
N MET A 1 6.65 2.58 -19.10
CA MET A 1 5.94 3.24 -18.00
C MET A 1 6.12 2.40 -16.76
N ARG A 2 6.31 3.02 -15.61
CA ARG A 2 6.44 2.37 -14.32
C ARG A 2 5.32 2.83 -13.38
N ILE A 3 4.50 1.87 -12.96
CA ILE A 3 3.31 2.09 -12.15
C ILE A 3 3.63 1.68 -10.71
N CYS A 4 3.26 2.51 -9.74
CA CYS A 4 3.12 2.07 -8.35
C CYS A 4 1.66 2.24 -7.90
N SER A 5 1.13 1.20 -7.24
CA SER A 5 -0.25 1.14 -6.76
C SER A 5 -0.28 1.14 -5.24
N PHE A 6 -1.07 2.04 -4.66
CA PHE A 6 -1.15 2.23 -3.20
C PHE A 6 -2.39 1.54 -2.59
N LEU A 7 -3.02 0.64 -3.32
CA LEU A 7 -4.20 -0.11 -2.86
C LEU A 7 -4.33 -1.46 -3.59
N PRO A 8 -4.86 -2.52 -2.93
CA PRO A 8 -4.98 -3.83 -3.55
C PRO A 8 -5.85 -3.84 -4.80
N SER A 9 -7.02 -3.21 -4.76
CA SER A 9 -7.95 -3.20 -5.88
C SER A 9 -7.37 -2.57 -7.16
N ALA A 10 -6.58 -1.51 -7.04
CA ALA A 10 -5.91 -0.92 -8.20
C ALA A 10 -4.78 -1.83 -8.74
N THR A 11 -4.08 -2.55 -7.85
CA THR A 11 -3.12 -3.56 -8.26
C THR A 11 -3.81 -4.63 -9.11
N GLU A 12 -4.94 -5.16 -8.65
CA GLU A 12 -5.75 -6.13 -9.39
C GLU A 12 -6.18 -5.59 -10.76
N MET A 13 -6.69 -4.35 -10.82
CA MET A 13 -7.06 -3.71 -12.09
C MET A 13 -5.88 -3.61 -13.07
N VAL A 14 -4.67 -3.28 -12.58
CA VAL A 14 -3.47 -3.21 -13.43
C VAL A 14 -3.11 -4.60 -13.98
N PHE A 15 -3.28 -5.66 -13.20
CA PHE A 15 -3.13 -7.03 -13.67
C PHE A 15 -4.17 -7.41 -14.73
N ASP A 16 -5.46 -7.11 -14.48
CA ASP A 16 -6.56 -7.40 -15.40
C ASP A 16 -6.41 -6.68 -16.76
N LEU A 17 -5.82 -5.49 -16.75
CA LEU A 17 -5.50 -4.73 -17.97
C LEU A 17 -4.29 -5.28 -18.72
N GLY A 18 -3.64 -6.34 -18.23
CA GLY A 18 -2.45 -6.94 -18.85
C GLY A 18 -1.17 -6.11 -18.65
N LEU A 19 -1.13 -5.23 -17.66
CA LEU A 19 -0.03 -4.27 -17.44
C LEU A 19 0.94 -4.71 -16.31
N LYS A 20 0.93 -6.00 -15.94
CA LYS A 20 1.73 -6.55 -14.83
C LYS A 20 3.24 -6.25 -14.92
N ASP A 21 3.79 -6.18 -16.12
CA ASP A 21 5.22 -5.91 -16.35
C ASP A 21 5.57 -4.43 -16.13
N GLN A 22 4.56 -3.55 -16.14
CA GLN A 22 4.69 -2.12 -15.84
C GLN A 22 4.45 -1.82 -14.37
N LEU A 23 3.82 -2.74 -13.62
CA LEU A 23 3.63 -2.63 -12.19
C LEU A 23 4.92 -2.93 -11.43
N TYR A 24 5.41 -1.94 -10.70
CA TYR A 24 6.63 -2.03 -9.90
C TYR A 24 6.31 -2.13 -8.41
N GLY A 25 5.64 -1.13 -7.84
CA GLY A 25 5.36 -1.05 -6.40
C GLY A 25 3.90 -1.36 -6.07
N VAL A 26 3.68 -2.08 -4.97
CA VAL A 26 2.35 -2.45 -4.46
C VAL A 26 2.24 -2.16 -2.95
N THR A 27 1.10 -2.47 -2.32
CA THR A 27 0.98 -2.44 -0.84
C THR A 27 1.20 -3.84 -0.25
N HIS A 28 1.50 -3.91 1.05
CA HIS A 28 1.63 -5.16 1.83
C HIS A 28 0.42 -6.11 1.72
N GLU A 29 -0.80 -5.59 1.48
CA GLU A 29 -2.02 -6.39 1.31
C GLU A 29 -2.23 -6.91 -0.13
N CYS A 30 -1.34 -6.59 -1.07
CA CYS A 30 -1.46 -7.07 -2.45
C CYS A 30 -1.10 -8.55 -2.55
N ASP A 31 -2.12 -9.38 -2.58
CA ASP A 31 -1.99 -10.83 -2.51
C ASP A 31 -2.65 -11.56 -3.71
N TYR A 32 -3.32 -10.80 -4.57
CA TYR A 32 -3.96 -11.25 -5.80
C TYR A 32 -3.61 -10.35 -7.01
N PRO A 33 -3.39 -10.95 -8.20
CA PRO A 33 -3.08 -12.37 -8.39
C PRO A 33 -1.81 -12.77 -7.64
N PRO A 34 -1.50 -14.06 -7.42
CA PRO A 34 -0.40 -14.47 -6.56
C PRO A 34 0.95 -13.82 -6.88
N GLU A 35 1.22 -13.50 -8.14
CA GLU A 35 2.44 -12.80 -8.58
C GLU A 35 2.55 -11.36 -8.06
N ALA A 36 1.47 -10.77 -7.55
CA ALA A 36 1.50 -9.46 -6.88
C ALA A 36 2.35 -9.47 -5.61
N ARG A 37 2.45 -10.63 -4.92
CA ARG A 37 3.28 -10.80 -3.72
C ARG A 37 4.77 -10.67 -4.00
N ASP A 38 5.20 -10.86 -5.25
CA ASP A 38 6.60 -10.76 -5.66
C ASP A 38 7.02 -9.30 -5.97
N LYS A 39 6.07 -8.36 -5.95
CA LYS A 39 6.32 -6.94 -6.21
C LYS A 39 6.81 -6.23 -4.94
N PRO A 40 7.76 -5.30 -5.04
CA PRO A 40 8.15 -4.45 -3.92
C PRO A 40 6.96 -3.76 -3.25
N HIS A 41 6.87 -3.86 -1.92
CA HIS A 41 5.87 -3.13 -1.14
C HIS A 41 6.36 -1.68 -0.93
N VAL A 42 5.63 -0.72 -1.49
CA VAL A 42 5.88 0.73 -1.33
C VAL A 42 4.95 1.37 -0.29
N VAL A 43 3.95 0.62 0.18
CA VAL A 43 3.02 1.03 1.24
C VAL A 43 2.93 -0.09 2.27
N HIS A 44 3.13 0.27 3.54
CA HIS A 44 3.15 -0.62 4.68
C HIS A 44 2.07 -0.23 5.69
N SER A 45 1.55 -1.20 6.44
CA SER A 45 0.76 -0.94 7.64
C SER A 45 1.66 -0.78 8.85
N VAL A 46 1.27 0.10 9.77
CA VAL A 46 1.93 0.21 11.08
C VAL A 46 1.83 -1.07 11.93
N PHE A 47 0.97 -2.01 11.51
CA PHE A 47 0.78 -3.32 12.10
C PHE A 47 1.44 -4.45 11.29
N GLU A 48 2.21 -4.14 10.25
CA GLU A 48 2.86 -5.17 9.43
C GLU A 48 3.75 -6.09 10.27
N GLY A 49 3.63 -7.40 10.02
CA GLY A 49 4.35 -8.44 10.76
C GLY A 49 3.89 -8.64 12.22
N GLN A 50 2.76 -8.05 12.63
CA GLN A 50 2.23 -8.14 13.97
C GLN A 50 0.81 -8.71 13.97
N GLU A 51 0.41 -9.29 15.10
CA GLU A 51 -0.97 -9.76 15.35
C GLU A 51 -1.56 -9.04 16.58
N PRO A 52 -1.83 -7.73 16.50
CA PRO A 52 -2.32 -6.95 17.63
C PRO A 52 -3.75 -7.34 18.00
N THR A 53 -4.05 -7.30 19.30
CA THR A 53 -5.43 -7.37 19.78
C THR A 53 -6.23 -6.14 19.35
N SER A 54 -7.56 -6.22 19.31
CA SER A 54 -8.42 -5.08 18.97
C SER A 54 -8.21 -3.87 19.90
N GLY A 55 -7.85 -4.11 21.16
CA GLY A 55 -7.52 -3.04 22.12
C GLY A 55 -6.23 -2.32 21.75
N GLU A 56 -5.22 -3.06 21.28
CA GLU A 56 -3.95 -2.49 20.81
C GLU A 56 -4.14 -1.72 19.50
N ILE A 57 -4.91 -2.27 18.55
CA ILE A 57 -5.28 -1.57 17.31
C ILE A 57 -5.94 -0.23 17.64
N SER A 58 -6.97 -0.24 18.50
CA SER A 58 -7.71 0.97 18.87
C SER A 58 -6.80 2.02 19.51
N ARG A 59 -5.88 1.60 20.38
CA ARG A 59 -4.91 2.49 21.02
C ARG A 59 -3.97 3.14 20.00
N VAL A 60 -3.35 2.34 19.14
CA VAL A 60 -2.38 2.82 18.13
C VAL A 60 -3.07 3.76 17.14
N ILE A 61 -4.26 3.42 16.66
CA ILE A 61 -5.03 4.30 15.76
C ILE A 61 -5.35 5.63 16.44
N ALA A 62 -5.82 5.61 17.70
CA ALA A 62 -6.15 6.83 18.42
C ALA A 62 -4.93 7.72 18.69
N GLU A 63 -3.77 7.14 18.97
CA GLU A 63 -2.51 7.87 19.14
C GLU A 63 -2.08 8.54 17.83
N ARG A 64 -2.07 7.80 16.73
CA ARG A 64 -1.67 8.33 15.41
C ARG A 64 -2.62 9.41 14.89
N LEU A 65 -3.93 9.24 15.07
CA LEU A 65 -4.91 10.27 14.71
C LEU A 65 -4.70 11.58 15.49
N LYS A 66 -4.34 11.51 16.79
CA LYS A 66 -4.02 12.70 17.58
C LYS A 66 -2.78 13.43 17.07
N GLU A 67 -1.83 12.68 16.49
CA GLU A 67 -0.60 13.22 15.88
C GLU A 67 -0.79 13.63 14.42
N GLY A 68 -1.99 13.46 13.85
CA GLY A 68 -2.27 13.74 12.43
C GLY A 68 -1.60 12.75 11.47
N LEU A 69 -1.21 11.57 11.96
CA LEU A 69 -0.57 10.51 11.19
C LEU A 69 -1.61 9.50 10.68
N GLY A 70 -1.37 8.98 9.47
CA GLY A 70 -2.13 7.85 8.92
C GLY A 70 -1.69 6.51 9.49
N ILE A 71 -2.50 5.46 9.26
CA ILE A 71 -2.20 4.07 9.66
C ILE A 71 -1.39 3.29 8.61
N TYR A 72 -1.14 3.92 7.47
CA TYR A 72 -0.29 3.41 6.40
C TYR A 72 0.91 4.35 6.24
N GLU A 73 2.06 3.75 5.95
CA GLU A 73 3.33 4.44 5.75
C GLU A 73 3.86 4.14 4.36
N ILE A 74 4.41 5.17 3.71
CA ILE A 74 5.01 5.05 2.38
C ILE A 74 6.51 4.85 2.56
N ASP A 75 7.07 3.82 1.92
CA ASP A 75 8.53 3.70 1.79
C ASP A 75 9.02 4.75 0.78
N ALA A 76 9.38 5.92 1.30
CA ALA A 76 9.78 7.06 0.49
C ALA A 76 11.09 6.81 -0.28
N GLU A 77 12.00 5.98 0.26
CA GLU A 77 13.27 5.70 -0.40
C GLU A 77 13.07 4.71 -1.55
N LEU A 78 12.29 3.66 -1.33
CA LEU A 78 11.90 2.74 -2.40
C LEU A 78 11.07 3.45 -3.47
N LEU A 79 10.14 4.32 -3.09
CA LEU A 79 9.32 5.06 -4.05
C LEU A 79 10.15 6.02 -4.90
N LYS A 80 11.14 6.70 -4.31
CA LYS A 80 12.09 7.54 -5.06
C LYS A 80 12.94 6.70 -6.01
N ALA A 81 13.50 5.59 -5.52
CA ALA A 81 14.30 4.67 -6.34
C ALA A 81 13.48 3.99 -7.43
N ALA A 82 12.16 3.86 -7.22
CA ALA A 82 11.26 3.34 -8.22
C ALA A 82 11.15 4.29 -9.42
N GLU A 83 11.23 5.60 -9.25
CA GLU A 83 10.98 6.60 -10.31
C GLU A 83 9.66 6.33 -11.07
N PRO A 84 8.49 6.32 -10.39
CA PRO A 84 7.23 5.98 -11.03
C PRO A 84 6.76 7.07 -12.01
N ASP A 85 6.32 6.64 -13.19
CA ASP A 85 5.64 7.49 -14.17
C ASP A 85 4.17 7.72 -13.80
N LEU A 86 3.58 6.78 -13.05
CA LEU A 86 2.17 6.80 -12.63
C LEU A 86 2.02 6.27 -11.19
N LEU A 87 1.33 7.04 -10.35
CA LEU A 87 0.88 6.64 -9.03
C LEU A 87 -0.63 6.46 -9.02
N ILE A 88 -1.09 5.29 -8.58
CA ILE A 88 -2.52 5.01 -8.39
C ILE A 88 -2.82 5.02 -6.91
N THR A 89 -3.70 5.93 -6.49
CA THR A 89 -4.10 6.14 -5.10
C THR A 89 -5.61 6.33 -5.01
N GLN A 90 -6.15 6.26 -3.79
CA GLN A 90 -7.54 6.58 -3.49
C GLN A 90 -7.59 7.65 -2.40
N ALA A 91 -8.59 8.54 -2.50
CA ALA A 91 -8.96 9.36 -1.36
C ALA A 91 -9.66 8.48 -0.32
N ILE A 92 -9.45 8.80 0.96
CA ILE A 92 -10.21 8.17 2.05
C ILE A 92 -11.66 8.66 1.90
N CYS A 93 -12.63 7.74 1.87
CA CYS A 93 -14.03 8.12 1.99
C CYS A 93 -14.27 8.70 3.39
N GLU A 94 -14.88 9.89 3.47
CA GLU A 94 -15.43 10.39 4.73
C GLU A 94 -16.55 9.44 5.17
N VAL A 95 -16.39 8.80 6.34
CA VAL A 95 -17.38 7.94 6.99
C VAL A 95 -17.86 8.58 8.29
#